data_AF-A0A3A5ANA4-F1
#
_entry.id   AF-A0A3A5ANA4-F1
#
_cell.length_a   1.000
_cell.length_b   1.000
_cell.length_c   1.000
_cell.angle_alpha   90.00
_cell.angle_beta   90.00
_cell.angle_gamma   90.00
#
_symmetry.space_group_name_H-M   'P 1'
#
loop_
_entity.id
_entity.type
_entity.pdbx_description
1 polymer ?
#
loop_
_entity_poly.entity_id
_entity_poly.type
_entity_poly.pdbx_seq_one_letter_code
_entity_poly.pdbx_strand_id
1 'polypeptide(L)'
;MMHMPLFSNPKIREILESVLEEYAEEAIAGVPFTELKCWDSMRYVLLVVSVQSTFEVELDESQIVKITTLIGMCEVLKEHGVSP
;
A
#
# COMPACT_ATOMS: atom_id res chain seq x y z
N MET A 1 -11.42 13.50 12.60
CA MET A 1 -9.95 13.50 12.75
C MET A 1 -9.37 13.65 11.36
N MET A 2 -8.59 14.71 11.08
CA MET A 2 -7.91 14.85 9.79
C MET A 2 -6.61 14.03 9.85
N HIS A 3 -6.61 12.83 9.27
CA HIS A 3 -5.37 12.14 8.95
C HIS A 3 -4.75 12.83 7.73
N MET A 4 -3.68 13.58 7.96
CA MET A 4 -2.80 14.09 6.91
C MET A 4 -2.28 12.88 6.09
N PRO A 5 -2.27 12.92 4.75
CA PRO A 5 -1.95 11.74 3.98
C PRO A 5 -0.45 11.44 4.08
N LEU A 6 -0.12 10.20 4.43
CA LEU A 6 1.26 9.67 4.44
C LEU A 6 1.91 9.65 3.06
N PHE A 7 1.11 9.86 2.03
CA PHE A 7 1.46 9.78 0.63
C PHE A 7 0.96 11.05 -0.07
N SER A 8 1.88 11.74 -0.74
CA SER A 8 1.57 12.88 -1.60
C SER A 8 1.12 12.43 -2.99
N ASN A 9 1.38 11.17 -3.33
CA ASN A 9 1.10 10.58 -4.61
C ASN A 9 -0.35 10.09 -4.69
N PRO A 10 -1.18 10.65 -5.59
CA PRO A 10 -2.58 10.27 -5.71
C PRO A 10 -2.76 8.80 -6.13
N LYS A 11 -1.80 8.22 -6.85
CA LYS A 11 -1.86 6.81 -7.25
C LYS A 11 -1.83 5.85 -6.07
N ILE A 12 -1.16 6.22 -4.98
CA ILE A 12 -1.18 5.40 -3.75
C ILE A 12 -2.59 5.38 -3.16
N ARG A 13 -3.30 6.52 -3.20
CA ARG A 13 -4.70 6.57 -2.77
C ARG A 13 -5.56 5.65 -3.62
N GLU A 14 -5.45 5.75 -4.94
CA GLU A 14 -6.24 4.96 -5.89
C GLU A 14 -6.03 3.46 -5.68
N ILE A 15 -4.79 3.03 -5.42
CA ILE A 15 -4.49 1.62 -5.08
C ILE A 15 -5.21 1.21 -3.80
N LEU A 16 -5.12 2.01 -2.73
CA LEU A 16 -5.77 1.68 -1.45
C LEU A 16 -7.29 1.65 -1.58
N GLU A 17 -7.89 2.63 -2.25
CA GLU A 17 -9.34 2.67 -2.52
C GLU A 17 -9.78 1.46 -3.35
N SER A 18 -8.98 1.03 -4.34
CA SER A 18 -9.30 -0.14 -5.16
C SER A 18 -9.16 -1.46 -4.42
N VAL A 19 -8.20 -1.59 -3.50
CA VAL A 19 -7.89 -2.87 -2.83
C VAL A 19 -8.63 -3.04 -1.51
N LEU A 20 -8.75 -1.96 -0.74
CA LEU A 20 -9.37 -1.94 0.58
C LEU A 20 -10.82 -1.47 0.54
N GLU A 21 -11.29 -0.92 -0.59
CA GLU A 21 -12.67 -0.48 -0.79
C GLU A 21 -13.09 0.53 0.30
N GLU A 22 -14.18 0.29 1.01
CA GLU A 22 -14.67 1.13 2.11
C GLU A 22 -13.69 1.25 3.29
N TYR A 23 -12.71 0.33 3.41
CA TYR A 23 -11.71 0.32 4.49
C TYR A 23 -10.45 1.12 4.16
N ALA A 24 -10.37 1.78 3.00
CA ALA A 24 -9.19 2.55 2.60
C ALA A 24 -8.85 3.67 3.60
N GLU A 25 -9.85 4.29 4.23
CA GLU A 25 -9.65 5.32 5.25
C GLU A 25 -9.12 4.76 6.59
N GLU A 26 -9.27 3.45 6.82
CA GLU A 26 -8.76 2.76 8.01
C GLU A 26 -7.26 2.40 7.87
N ALA A 27 -6.68 2.56 6.67
CA ALA A 27 -5.26 2.33 6.42
C ALA A 27 -4.38 3.41 7.06
N ILE A 28 -4.02 3.18 8.32
CA ILE A 28 -3.21 4.10 9.13
C ILE A 28 -1.71 3.81 8.97
N ALA A 29 -0.87 4.86 9.09
CA ALA A 29 0.58 4.75 9.08
C ALA A 29 1.09 3.65 10.01
N GLY A 30 1.90 2.72 9.50
CA GLY A 30 2.60 1.72 10.30
C GLY A 30 1.70 0.69 10.99
N VAL A 31 0.37 0.80 10.86
CA VAL A 31 -0.56 -0.23 11.31
C VAL A 31 -0.55 -1.35 10.26
N PRO A 32 -0.37 -2.61 10.66
CA PRO A 32 -0.47 -3.74 9.75
C PRO A 32 -1.85 -3.81 9.09
N PHE A 33 -1.89 -4.05 7.78
CA PHE A 33 -3.16 -4.23 7.08
C PHE A 33 -3.94 -5.44 7.59
N THR A 34 -3.30 -6.40 8.26
CA THR A 34 -3.96 -7.53 8.93
C THR A 34 -4.94 -7.13 10.02
N GLU A 35 -4.86 -5.89 10.53
CA GLU A 35 -5.83 -5.34 11.48
C GLU A 35 -7.12 -4.86 10.79
N LEU A 36 -7.11 -4.72 9.46
CA LEU A 36 -8.30 -4.34 8.68
C LEU A 36 -9.22 -5.55 8.53
N LYS A 37 -10.52 -5.35 8.75
CA LYS A 37 -11.52 -6.42 8.65
C LYS A 37 -11.62 -7.06 7.28
N CYS A 38 -11.33 -6.29 6.22
CA CYS A 38 -11.36 -6.81 4.86
C CYS A 38 -10.12 -7.63 4.51
N TRP A 39 -9.06 -7.59 5.31
CA TRP A 39 -7.77 -8.12 4.91
C TRP A 39 -7.75 -9.64 4.79
N ASP A 40 -7.29 -10.12 3.65
CA ASP A 40 -7.12 -11.54 3.34
C ASP A 40 -5.94 -11.74 2.37
N SER A 41 -5.64 -13.00 2.05
CA SER A 41 -4.56 -13.35 1.14
C SER A 41 -4.77 -12.83 -0.29
N MET A 42 -6.02 -12.67 -0.73
CA MET A 42 -6.32 -12.14 -2.06
C MET A 42 -6.01 -10.64 -2.11
N ARG A 43 -6.44 -9.87 -1.11
CA ARG A 43 -6.14 -8.44 -1.01
C ARG A 43 -4.65 -8.16 -0.89
N TYR A 44 -3.91 -9.00 -0.18
CA TYR A 44 -2.45 -8.88 -0.15
C TYR A 44 -1.84 -9.02 -1.55
N VAL A 45 -2.22 -10.06 -2.29
CA VAL A 45 -1.73 -10.27 -3.67
C VAL A 45 -2.16 -9.12 -4.58
N LEU A 46 -3.41 -8.67 -4.49
CA LEU A 46 -3.92 -7.55 -5.27
C LEU A 46 -3.15 -6.26 -4.96
N LEU A 47 -2.82 -5.98 -3.69
CA LEU A 47 -2.03 -4.82 -3.31
C LEU A 47 -0.65 -4.85 -3.97
N VAL A 48 0.06 -5.96 -3.85
CA VAL A 48 1.41 -6.14 -4.43
C VAL A 48 1.37 -5.97 -5.95
N VAL A 49 0.44 -6.63 -6.63
CA VAL A 49 0.27 -6.54 -8.09
C VAL A 49 -0.11 -5.12 -8.52
N SER A 50 -0.97 -4.45 -7.76
CA SER A 50 -1.40 -3.07 -8.07
C SER A 50 -0.25 -2.09 -7.93
N VAL A 51 0.61 -2.25 -6.91
CA VAL A 51 1.82 -1.45 -6.73
C VAL A 51 2.79 -1.67 -7.90
N GLN A 52 3.10 -2.92 -8.23
CA GLN A 52 4.00 -3.26 -9.34
C GLN A 52 3.51 -2.69 -10.67
N SER A 53 2.24 -2.90 -11.01
CA SER A 53 1.67 -2.46 -12.28
C SER A 53 1.52 -0.94 -12.36
N THR A 54 1.11 -0.27 -11.28
CA THR A 54 0.83 1.18 -11.28
C THR A 54 2.10 2.05 -11.38
N PHE A 55 3.19 1.54 -10.81
CA PHE A 55 4.48 2.23 -10.77
C PHE A 55 5.52 1.62 -11.71
N GLU A 56 5.16 0.59 -12.47
CA GLU A 56 6.04 -0.12 -13.40
C GLU A 56 7.34 -0.61 -12.72
N VAL A 57 7.21 -1.15 -11.50
CA VAL A 57 8.31 -1.68 -10.69
C VAL A 57 8.24 -3.20 -10.58
N GLU A 58 9.40 -3.84 -10.53
CA GLU A 58 9.54 -5.26 -10.16
C GLU A 58 9.97 -5.34 -8.70
N LEU A 59 9.27 -6.15 -7.90
CA LEU A 59 9.56 -6.32 -6.48
C LEU A 59 10.14 -7.71 -6.22
N ASP A 60 11.17 -7.77 -5.39
CA ASP A 60 11.68 -9.03 -4.86
C ASP A 60 10.92 -9.48 -3.60
N GLU A 61 11.21 -10.71 -3.15
CA GLU A 61 10.58 -11.29 -1.96
C GLU A 61 10.75 -10.42 -0.70
N SER A 62 11.91 -9.78 -0.54
CA SER A 62 12.22 -8.93 0.63
C SER A 62 11.44 -7.62 0.63
N GLN A 63 11.09 -7.12 -0.55
CA GLN A 63 10.26 -5.93 -0.72
C GLN A 63 8.78 -6.26 -0.57
N ILE A 64 8.34 -7.40 -1.14
CA ILE A 64 6.96 -7.88 -1.05
C ILE A 64 6.51 -8.04 0.41
N VAL A 65 7.37 -8.55 1.30
CA VAL A 65 7.03 -8.70 2.74
C VAL A 65 6.89 -7.36 3.47
N LYS A 66 7.47 -6.27 2.96
CA LYS A 66 7.31 -4.92 3.52
C LYS A 66 5.97 -4.28 3.15
N ILE A 67 5.30 -4.75 2.09
CA ILE A 67 3.96 -4.26 1.66
C ILE A 67 2.86 -4.86 2.54
N THR A 68 3.04 -4.76 3.85
CA THR A 68 2.09 -5.17 4.90
C THR A 68 1.64 -3.99 5.75
N THR A 69 2.27 -2.83 5.55
CA THR A 69 1.88 -1.53 6.12
C THR A 69 2.02 -0.46 5.05
N LEU A 70 1.34 0.67 5.25
CA LEU A 70 1.48 1.83 4.38
C LEU A 70 2.89 2.43 4.39
N ILE A 71 3.57 2.41 5.54
CA ILE A 71 4.97 2.88 5.65
C ILE A 71 5.89 1.99 4.84
N GLY A 72 5.80 0.67 5.01
CA GLY A 72 6.64 -0.27 4.27
C GLY A 72 6.42 -0.21 2.77
N MET A 73 5.17 -0.01 2.32
CA MET A 73 4.87 0.24 0.91
C MET A 73 5.54 1.53 0.40
N CYS A 74 5.46 2.64 1.16
CA CYS A 74 6.12 3.89 0.79
C CYS A 74 7.65 3.79 0.79
N GLU A 75 8.24 3.00 1.69
CA GLU A 75 9.68 2.73 1.72
C GLU A 75 10.13 1.97 0.48
N VAL A 76 9.41 0.90 0.11
CA VAL A 76 9.67 0.15 -1.12
C VAL A 76 9.58 1.06 -2.34
N LEU A 77 8.53 1.88 -2.45
CA LEU A 77 8.39 2.81 -3.57
C LEU A 77 9.55 3.82 -3.66
N LYS A 78 10.03 4.34 -2.53
CA LYS A 78 11.22 5.21 -2.48
C LYS A 78 12.48 4.50 -2.94
N GLU A 79 12.67 3.21 -2.61
CA GLU A 79 13.80 2.40 -3.08
C GLU A 79 13.82 2.33 -4.62
N HIS A 80 12.65 2.39 -5.28
CA HIS A 80 12.50 2.43 -6.73
C HIS A 80 12.47 3.86 -7.32
N GLY A 81 12.75 4.90 -6.54
CA GLY A 81 12.75 6.29 -7.02
C GLY A 81 11.35 6.90 -7.22
N VAL A 82 10.30 6.22 -6.76
CA VAL A 82 8.94 6.76 -6.76
C VAL A 82 8.76 7.64 -5.52
N SER A 83 8.28 8.87 -5.72
CA SER A 83 7.86 9.72 -4.60
C SER A 83 6.48 9.25 -4.11
N PRO A 84 6.33 8.77 -2.86
CA PRO A 84 5.05 8.39 -2.31
C PRO A 84 4.18 9.60 -1.93
#